data_AF-A0A3C0HID8-F1
#
_entry.id   AF-A0A3C0HID8-F1
#
_cell.length_a   1.000
_cell.length_b   1.000
_cell.length_c   1.000
_cell.angle_alpha   90.00
_cell.angle_beta   90.00
_cell.angle_gamma   90.00
#
_symmetry.space_group_name_H-M   'P 1'
#
loop_
_entity.id
_entity.type
_entity.pdbx_description
1 polymer ?
#
loop_
_entity_poly.entity_id
_entity_poly.type
_entity_poly.pdbx_seq_one_letter_code
_entity_poly.pdbx_strand_id
1 'polypeptide(L)'
;VAVPCASAAPLTPYTRATARKAGWQWRIPLQHRTGNGHVFDINAISEDEATATLLANLDGEPLAEPRTLRFTTGIRREPWKRNVVSMGLASGFLEPLESTSIHFIQSALARLVEWLPDRGFDPASTAKYNALTRFEYERCRDFLVLHYRANRRVGEPFWDARRHAPVSDELAEKLALFASHGRIHRFADELFTETGWLQVMVGQGLMPRRPNPMALGGDPMPMIEDVRRVLAAAAQAMPTHEAFIARHCRAPGAAALSLSNVNPPSGTPA
;
A
#
# COMPACT_ATOMS: atom_id res chain seq x y z
N VAL A 1 -15.52 1.03 -8.15
CA VAL A 1 -16.31 2.29 -8.09
C VAL A 1 -15.63 3.27 -7.14
N ALA A 2 -15.64 4.57 -7.43
CA ALA A 2 -14.98 5.60 -6.61
C ALA A 2 -15.89 6.82 -6.45
N VAL A 3 -15.84 7.45 -5.27
CA VAL A 3 -16.64 8.64 -4.94
C VAL A 3 -15.93 9.49 -3.88
N PRO A 4 -15.81 10.82 -4.07
CA PRO A 4 -15.39 11.71 -3.00
C PRO A 4 -16.56 11.96 -2.03
N CYS A 5 -16.26 12.15 -0.75
CA CYS A 5 -17.23 12.61 0.24
C CYS A 5 -16.70 13.80 1.05
N ALA A 6 -17.59 14.49 1.76
CA ALA A 6 -17.21 15.50 2.73
C ALA A 6 -16.21 14.93 3.75
N SER A 7 -15.26 15.75 4.19
CA SER A 7 -14.30 15.34 5.23
C SER A 7 -15.03 15.12 6.56
N ALA A 8 -14.60 14.10 7.31
CA ALA A 8 -14.99 13.90 8.69
C ALA A 8 -13.78 14.15 9.60
N ALA A 9 -14.02 14.79 10.75
CA ALA A 9 -13.03 14.96 11.81
C ALA A 9 -13.07 13.75 12.77
N PRO A 10 -11.92 13.35 13.35
CA PRO A 10 -10.57 13.85 13.07
C PRO A 10 -9.99 13.31 11.74
N LEU A 11 -9.05 14.06 11.15
CA LEU A 11 -8.27 13.63 9.99
C LEU A 11 -7.31 12.50 10.38
N THR A 12 -7.53 11.30 9.86
CA THR A 12 -6.65 10.16 10.14
C THR A 12 -5.32 10.27 9.36
N PRO A 13 -4.16 10.02 9.97
CA PRO A 13 -2.85 10.13 9.32
C PRO A 13 -2.45 8.88 8.51
N TYR A 14 -3.43 8.15 7.98
CA TYR A 14 -3.21 6.90 7.25
C TYR A 14 -4.29 6.67 6.19
N THR A 15 -3.92 5.96 5.14
CA THR A 15 -4.87 5.34 4.21
C THR A 15 -5.50 4.14 4.89
N ARG A 16 -6.83 4.01 4.81
CA ARG A 16 -7.55 2.83 5.32
C ARG A 16 -7.93 1.94 4.14
N ALA A 17 -7.52 0.67 4.19
CA ALA A 17 -7.95 -0.39 3.29
C ALA A 17 -8.81 -1.39 4.09
N THR A 18 -10.12 -1.43 3.81
CA THR A 18 -11.08 -2.28 4.52
C THR A 18 -11.54 -3.41 3.61
N ALA A 19 -11.25 -4.66 3.98
CA ALA A 19 -11.75 -5.84 3.27
C ALA A 19 -13.29 -5.92 3.29
N ARG A 20 -13.90 -6.13 2.13
CA ARG A 20 -15.34 -6.27 1.90
C ARG A 20 -15.65 -7.68 1.36
N LYS A 21 -16.93 -7.96 1.07
CA LYS A 21 -17.41 -9.29 0.64
C LYS A 21 -16.62 -9.88 -0.55
N ALA A 22 -16.31 -9.07 -1.56
CA ALA A 22 -15.62 -9.52 -2.77
C ALA A 22 -14.57 -8.53 -3.28
N GLY A 23 -13.78 -7.99 -2.35
CA GLY A 23 -12.79 -6.95 -2.64
C GLY A 23 -12.47 -6.12 -1.41
N TRP A 24 -12.13 -4.85 -1.60
CA TRP A 24 -11.78 -3.94 -0.50
C TRP A 24 -12.06 -2.49 -0.84
N GLN A 25 -12.28 -1.70 0.21
CA GLN A 25 -12.57 -0.28 0.12
C GLN A 25 -11.38 0.54 0.60
N TRP A 26 -10.91 1.49 -0.20
CA TRP A 26 -9.95 2.50 0.23
C TRP A 26 -10.67 3.74 0.75
N ARG A 27 -9.98 4.41 1.68
CA ARG A 27 -10.30 5.74 2.17
C ARG A 27 -9.01 6.53 2.35
N ILE A 28 -8.94 7.69 1.71
CA ILE A 28 -7.78 8.58 1.69
C ILE A 28 -8.24 9.99 2.11
N PRO A 29 -7.93 10.42 3.34
CA PRO A 29 -8.28 11.76 3.80
C PRO A 29 -7.40 12.83 3.12
N LEU A 30 -8.02 13.88 2.60
CA LEU A 30 -7.36 15.11 2.15
C LEU A 30 -7.85 16.29 3.01
N GLN A 31 -7.23 17.46 2.84
CA GLN A 31 -7.51 18.62 3.69
C GLN A 31 -8.95 19.18 3.56
N HIS A 32 -9.63 18.94 2.44
CA HIS A 32 -10.97 19.50 2.15
C HIS A 32 -12.02 18.45 1.75
N ARG A 33 -11.63 17.19 1.58
CA ARG A 33 -12.52 16.06 1.25
C ARG A 33 -11.86 14.73 1.59
N THR A 34 -12.64 13.66 1.59
CA THR A 34 -12.11 12.29 1.64
C THR A 34 -12.33 11.59 0.30
N GLY A 35 -11.28 10.98 -0.24
CA GLY A 35 -11.39 10.12 -1.43
C GLY A 35 -11.71 8.69 -1.01
N ASN A 36 -12.75 8.10 -1.60
CA ASN A 36 -13.15 6.73 -1.32
C ASN A 36 -13.31 5.92 -2.61
N GLY A 37 -13.17 4.61 -2.49
CA GLY A 37 -13.58 3.70 -3.54
C GLY A 37 -13.53 2.25 -3.12
N HIS A 38 -14.21 1.42 -3.90
CA HIS A 38 -14.34 -0.01 -3.69
C HIS A 38 -13.77 -0.72 -4.93
N VAL A 39 -12.68 -1.44 -4.74
CA VAL A 39 -12.14 -2.41 -5.69
C VAL A 39 -12.88 -3.72 -5.47
N PHE A 40 -13.48 -4.28 -6.52
CA PHE A 40 -14.25 -5.52 -6.42
C PHE A 40 -14.12 -6.37 -7.69
N ASP A 41 -14.34 -7.68 -7.55
CA ASP A 41 -14.41 -8.62 -8.66
C ASP A 41 -15.83 -8.67 -9.21
N ILE A 42 -16.00 -8.27 -10.48
CA ILE A 42 -17.31 -8.23 -11.15
C ILE A 42 -17.93 -9.61 -11.33
N ASN A 43 -17.13 -10.68 -11.28
CA ASN A 43 -17.66 -12.05 -11.33
C ASN A 43 -18.18 -12.53 -9.96
N ALA A 44 -17.91 -11.78 -8.89
CA ALA A 44 -18.27 -12.14 -7.52
C ALA A 44 -19.41 -11.29 -6.94
N ILE A 45 -19.50 -10.00 -7.29
CA ILE A 45 -20.62 -9.11 -6.93
C ILE A 45 -20.96 -8.15 -8.08
N SER A 46 -22.20 -7.65 -8.09
CA SER A 46 -22.64 -6.66 -9.08
C SER A 46 -22.07 -5.27 -8.82
N GLU A 47 -22.07 -4.43 -9.86
CA GLU A 47 -21.69 -3.01 -9.74
C GLU A 47 -22.61 -2.23 -8.79
N ASP A 48 -23.91 -2.54 -8.80
CA ASP A 48 -24.91 -1.93 -7.90
C ASP A 48 -24.64 -2.31 -6.44
N GLU A 49 -24.38 -3.58 -6.15
CA GLU A 49 -24.04 -4.05 -4.80
C GLU A 49 -22.74 -3.39 -4.30
N ALA A 50 -21.73 -3.30 -5.18
CA ALA A 50 -20.46 -2.66 -4.84
C ALA A 50 -20.62 -1.16 -4.57
N THR A 51 -21.48 -0.47 -5.34
CA THR A 51 -21.77 0.96 -5.20
C THR A 51 -22.57 1.24 -3.93
N ALA A 52 -23.62 0.45 -3.65
CA ALA A 52 -24.38 0.54 -2.41
C ALA A 52 -23.48 0.32 -1.18
N THR A 53 -22.58 -0.69 -1.24
CA THR A 53 -21.60 -0.94 -0.18
C THR A 53 -20.67 0.26 0.04
N LEU A 54 -20.17 0.88 -1.03
CA LEU A 54 -19.30 2.05 -0.93
C LEU A 54 -20.03 3.24 -0.28
N LEU A 55 -21.22 3.58 -0.76
CA LEU A 55 -22.03 4.70 -0.28
C LEU A 55 -22.41 4.54 1.19
N ALA A 56 -22.80 3.33 1.61
CA ALA A 56 -23.14 3.04 3.00
C ALA A 56 -21.96 3.15 3.99
N ASN A 57 -20.73 3.32 3.50
CA ASN A 57 -19.50 3.35 4.29
C ASN A 57 -18.65 4.61 4.06
N LEU A 58 -19.27 5.70 3.61
CA LEU A 58 -18.64 7.02 3.55
C LEU A 58 -18.67 7.68 4.93
N ASP A 59 -17.72 8.57 5.23
CA ASP A 59 -17.75 9.32 6.49
C ASP A 59 -18.66 10.55 6.45
N GLY A 60 -19.17 10.91 5.27
CA GLY A 60 -20.01 12.08 5.05
C GLY A 60 -20.69 12.04 3.69
N GLU A 61 -21.43 13.11 3.39
CA GLU A 61 -22.21 13.21 2.15
C GLU A 61 -21.31 13.08 0.90
N PRO A 62 -21.76 12.33 -0.12
CA PRO A 62 -21.09 12.30 -1.42
C PRO A 62 -20.97 13.69 -2.02
N LEU A 63 -19.80 14.02 -2.58
CA LEU A 63 -19.55 15.31 -3.26
C LEU A 63 -19.65 15.20 -4.79
N ALA A 64 -19.88 14.00 -5.30
CA ALA A 64 -20.10 13.72 -6.71
C ALA A 64 -20.81 12.37 -6.87
N GLU A 65 -21.31 12.10 -8.07
CA GLU A 65 -21.84 10.78 -8.41
C GLU A 65 -20.75 9.70 -8.38
N PRO A 66 -21.06 8.48 -7.90
CA PRO A 66 -20.13 7.35 -7.96
C PRO A 66 -19.71 7.04 -9.39
N ARG A 67 -18.39 6.88 -9.61
CA ARG A 67 -17.83 6.54 -10.92
C ARG A 67 -17.26 5.14 -10.92
N THR A 68 -17.73 4.30 -11.84
CA THR A 68 -17.13 2.99 -12.08
C THR A 68 -15.92 3.12 -13.02
N LEU A 69 -14.83 2.47 -12.63
CA LEU A 69 -13.59 2.37 -13.38
C LEU A 69 -13.32 0.88 -13.56
N ARG A 70 -13.06 0.46 -14.80
CA ARG A 70 -12.69 -0.91 -15.15
C ARG A 70 -11.21 -0.97 -15.45
N PHE A 71 -10.55 -1.98 -14.94
CA PHE A 71 -9.13 -2.22 -15.20
C PHE A 71 -8.85 -3.72 -15.25
N THR A 72 -7.75 -4.07 -15.90
CA THR A 72 -7.18 -5.40 -15.88
C THR A 72 -5.78 -5.30 -15.27
N THR A 73 -5.53 -6.09 -14.23
CA THR A 73 -4.22 -6.14 -13.58
C THR A 73 -3.18 -6.74 -14.53
N GLY A 74 -2.03 -6.08 -14.66
CA GLY A 74 -0.91 -6.61 -15.43
C GLY A 74 0.05 -5.54 -15.93
N ILE A 75 1.03 -6.00 -16.70
CA ILE A 75 2.06 -5.16 -17.33
C ILE A 75 2.15 -5.49 -18.84
N ARG A 76 2.50 -4.49 -19.65
CA ARG A 76 2.89 -4.67 -21.05
C ARG A 76 4.11 -5.59 -21.14
N ARG A 77 4.17 -6.37 -22.23
CA ARG A 77 5.28 -7.29 -22.49
C ARG A 77 6.62 -6.57 -22.60
N GLU A 78 6.63 -5.41 -23.26
CA GLU A 78 7.78 -4.54 -23.49
C GLU A 78 7.39 -3.09 -23.19
N PRO A 79 7.59 -2.59 -21.97
CA PRO A 79 7.31 -1.19 -21.64
C PRO A 79 8.14 -0.17 -22.44
N TRP A 80 9.34 -0.53 -22.89
CA TRP A 80 10.15 0.19 -23.87
C TRP A 80 10.20 -0.61 -25.17
N LYS A 81 9.73 -0.01 -26.27
CA LYS A 81 9.80 -0.59 -27.61
C LYS A 81 10.27 0.44 -28.64
N ARG A 82 11.43 0.19 -29.25
CA ARG A 82 12.08 1.10 -30.21
C ARG A 82 12.30 2.48 -29.57
N ASN A 83 11.72 3.53 -30.14
CA ASN A 83 11.81 4.91 -29.67
C ASN A 83 10.63 5.32 -28.76
N VAL A 84 9.83 4.37 -28.26
CA VAL A 84 8.67 4.64 -27.42
C VAL A 84 8.80 3.95 -26.07
N VAL A 85 8.62 4.73 -25.00
CA VAL A 85 8.56 4.24 -23.63
C VAL A 85 7.18 4.52 -23.07
N SER A 86 6.52 3.47 -22.59
CA SER A 86 5.24 3.57 -21.88
C SER A 86 5.47 3.72 -20.37
N MET A 87 4.64 4.53 -19.73
CA MET A 87 4.70 4.80 -18.28
C MET A 87 3.29 4.91 -17.70
N GLY A 88 3.15 4.64 -16.41
CA GLY A 88 1.86 4.66 -15.71
C GLY A 88 0.86 3.66 -16.31
N LEU A 89 -0.38 4.09 -16.51
CA LEU A 89 -1.43 3.21 -17.06
C LEU A 89 -1.12 2.69 -18.47
N ALA A 90 -0.22 3.34 -19.22
CA ALA A 90 0.20 2.86 -20.53
C ALA A 90 1.12 1.64 -20.45
N SER A 91 1.94 1.53 -19.38
CA SER A 91 2.87 0.41 -19.16
C SER A 91 2.25 -0.74 -18.41
N GLY A 92 1.36 -0.47 -17.45
CA GLY A 92 0.72 -1.51 -16.64
C GLY A 92 0.01 -0.93 -15.43
N PHE A 93 -0.89 -1.71 -14.85
CA PHE A 93 -1.64 -1.34 -13.67
C PHE A 93 -1.77 -2.52 -12.73
N LEU A 94 -1.48 -2.28 -11.46
CA LEU A 94 -1.88 -3.13 -10.35
C LEU A 94 -2.93 -2.37 -9.54
N GLU A 95 -3.83 -3.08 -8.86
CA GLU A 95 -4.80 -2.43 -7.98
C GLU A 95 -4.10 -1.53 -6.93
N PRO A 96 -4.73 -0.45 -6.45
CA PRO A 96 -4.08 0.57 -5.64
C PRO A 96 -3.85 0.15 -4.17
N LEU A 97 -3.85 -1.15 -3.88
CA LEU A 97 -3.40 -1.67 -2.60
C LEU A 97 -1.88 -1.39 -2.51
N GLU A 98 -1.40 -0.94 -1.35
CA GLU A 98 -0.01 -0.46 -1.17
C GLU A 98 0.39 0.81 -1.96
N SER A 99 -0.56 1.56 -2.54
CA SER A 99 -0.33 2.90 -3.12
C SER A 99 0.81 3.00 -4.16
N THR A 100 0.98 1.99 -5.00
CA THR A 100 2.19 1.83 -5.84
C THR A 100 2.19 2.54 -7.20
N SER A 101 1.05 3.00 -7.70
CA SER A 101 0.94 3.49 -9.09
C SER A 101 1.83 4.71 -9.40
N ILE A 102 1.90 5.70 -8.50
CA ILE A 102 2.76 6.88 -8.69
C ILE A 102 4.24 6.48 -8.55
N HIS A 103 4.55 5.57 -7.64
CA HIS A 103 5.90 5.03 -7.49
C HIS A 103 6.39 4.38 -8.78
N PHE A 104 5.56 3.55 -9.46
CA PHE A 104 5.95 2.96 -10.74
C PHE A 104 6.25 3.99 -11.84
N ILE A 105 5.53 5.11 -11.85
CA ILE A 105 5.82 6.21 -12.79
C ILE A 105 7.19 6.81 -12.47
N GLN A 106 7.48 7.09 -11.19
CA GLN A 106 8.75 7.65 -10.75
C GLN A 106 9.92 6.69 -11.03
N SER A 107 9.75 5.41 -10.72
CA SER A 107 10.75 4.36 -10.94
C SER A 107 11.03 4.17 -12.44
N ALA A 108 9.99 4.15 -13.28
CA ALA A 108 10.16 4.11 -14.74
C ALA A 108 10.91 5.33 -15.29
N LEU A 109 10.64 6.54 -14.77
CA LEU A 109 11.37 7.76 -15.14
C LEU A 109 12.85 7.69 -14.72
N ALA A 110 13.13 7.32 -13.48
CA ALA A 110 14.50 7.19 -12.98
C ALA A 110 15.30 6.14 -13.78
N ARG A 111 14.69 4.98 -14.02
CA ARG A 111 15.25 3.92 -14.85
C ARG A 111 15.45 4.37 -16.30
N LEU A 112 14.54 5.17 -16.86
CA LEU A 112 14.73 5.69 -18.21
C LEU A 112 15.95 6.61 -18.27
N VAL A 113 16.12 7.51 -17.30
CA VAL A 113 17.29 8.40 -17.22
C VAL A 113 18.60 7.61 -17.13
N GLU A 114 18.62 6.53 -16.35
CA GLU A 114 19.79 5.66 -16.20
C GLU A 114 20.12 4.87 -17.48
N TRP A 115 19.10 4.37 -18.18
CA TRP A 115 19.27 3.44 -19.29
C TRP A 115 19.10 4.07 -20.69
N LEU A 116 18.87 5.38 -20.80
CA LEU A 116 18.84 6.13 -22.07
C LEU A 116 20.09 7.01 -22.22
N PRO A 117 21.24 6.44 -22.62
CA PRO A 117 22.48 7.22 -22.74
C PRO A 117 22.44 8.23 -23.90
N ASP A 118 21.71 7.90 -24.98
CA ASP A 118 21.60 8.72 -26.18
C ASP A 118 20.32 8.35 -27.00
N ARG A 119 20.24 8.83 -28.25
CA ARG A 119 19.11 8.59 -29.17
C ARG A 119 19.28 7.33 -30.04
N GLY A 120 20.29 6.50 -29.78
CA GLY A 120 20.56 5.26 -30.50
C GLY A 120 19.64 4.10 -30.10
N PHE A 121 19.07 4.16 -28.89
CA PHE A 121 18.14 3.16 -28.36
C PHE A 121 18.72 1.72 -28.42
N ASP A 122 19.95 1.56 -27.92
CA ASP A 122 20.66 0.29 -27.99
C ASP A 122 19.83 -0.89 -27.43
N PRO A 123 19.74 -2.03 -28.16
CA PRO A 123 18.96 -3.18 -27.72
C PRO A 123 19.31 -3.71 -26.33
N ALA A 124 20.57 -3.63 -25.90
CA ALA A 124 20.98 -4.08 -24.56
C ALA A 124 20.37 -3.20 -23.47
N SER A 125 20.40 -1.88 -23.62
CA SER A 125 19.78 -0.94 -22.68
C SER A 125 18.28 -1.13 -22.59
N THR A 126 17.61 -1.24 -23.75
CA THR A 126 16.15 -1.47 -23.78
C THR A 126 15.76 -2.81 -23.15
N ALA A 127 16.53 -3.88 -23.38
CA ALA A 127 16.29 -5.18 -22.77
C ALA A 127 16.46 -5.14 -21.26
N LYS A 128 17.49 -4.45 -20.76
CA LYS A 128 17.71 -4.29 -19.32
C LYS A 128 16.62 -3.47 -18.65
N TYR A 129 16.20 -2.35 -19.26
CA TYR A 129 15.06 -1.56 -18.79
C TYR A 129 13.79 -2.41 -18.67
N ASN A 130 13.48 -3.18 -19.72
CA ASN A 130 12.29 -4.04 -19.74
C ASN A 130 12.35 -5.13 -18.67
N ALA A 131 13.51 -5.76 -18.48
CA ALA A 131 13.71 -6.78 -17.45
C ALA A 131 13.53 -6.22 -16.02
N LEU A 132 14.14 -5.06 -15.72
CA LEU A 132 14.00 -4.40 -14.42
C LEU A 132 12.56 -3.95 -14.16
N THR A 133 11.87 -3.42 -15.17
CA THR A 133 10.47 -3.01 -15.06
C THR A 133 9.55 -4.21 -14.80
N ARG A 134 9.78 -5.33 -15.50
CA ARG A 134 9.04 -6.58 -15.25
C ARG A 134 9.27 -7.09 -13.84
N PHE A 135 10.53 -7.15 -13.40
CA PHE A 135 10.90 -7.58 -12.06
C PHE A 135 10.15 -6.78 -11.00
N GLU A 136 10.15 -5.44 -11.09
CA GLU A 136 9.45 -4.55 -10.16
C GLU A 136 7.93 -4.85 -10.07
N TYR A 137 7.26 -5.02 -11.21
CA TYR A 137 5.83 -5.34 -11.24
C TYR A 137 5.53 -6.74 -10.69
N GLU A 138 6.35 -7.75 -11.02
CA GLU A 138 6.15 -9.13 -10.55
C GLU A 138 6.41 -9.25 -9.04
N ARG A 139 7.43 -8.57 -8.51
CA ARG A 139 7.69 -8.50 -7.05
C ARG A 139 6.60 -7.74 -6.31
N CYS A 140 6.09 -6.64 -6.86
CA CYS A 140 4.95 -5.96 -6.27
C CYS A 140 3.68 -6.81 -6.32
N ARG A 141 3.41 -7.49 -7.44
CA ARG A 141 2.27 -8.43 -7.55
C ARG A 141 2.31 -9.47 -6.43
N ASP A 142 3.48 -10.06 -6.18
CA ASP A 142 3.63 -11.10 -5.16
C ASP A 142 3.33 -10.54 -3.76
N PHE A 143 3.73 -9.30 -3.48
CA PHE A 143 3.35 -8.63 -2.23
C PHE A 143 1.84 -8.39 -2.14
N LEU A 144 1.19 -7.93 -3.21
CA LEU A 144 -0.27 -7.74 -3.21
C LEU A 144 -1.04 -9.05 -3.05
N VAL A 145 -0.58 -10.11 -3.72
CA VAL A 145 -1.17 -11.45 -3.61
C VAL A 145 -1.09 -11.98 -2.18
N LEU A 146 -0.05 -11.64 -1.41
CA LEU A 146 0.03 -12.00 0.01
C LEU A 146 -1.21 -11.55 0.80
N HIS A 147 -1.66 -10.30 0.61
CA HIS A 147 -2.83 -9.75 1.33
C HIS A 147 -4.10 -10.57 1.14
N TYR A 148 -4.25 -11.16 -0.06
CA TYR A 148 -5.36 -12.04 -0.40
C TYR A 148 -5.12 -13.48 0.03
N ARG A 149 -3.91 -14.00 -0.13
CA ARG A 149 -3.56 -15.40 0.17
C ARG A 149 -3.58 -15.70 1.67
N ALA A 150 -3.05 -14.80 2.48
CA ALA A 150 -2.91 -14.96 3.93
C ALA A 150 -4.17 -14.56 4.72
N ASN A 151 -5.28 -14.26 4.03
CA ASN A 151 -6.53 -13.93 4.69
C ASN A 151 -7.06 -15.11 5.54
N ARG A 152 -7.76 -14.80 6.65
CA ARG A 152 -8.30 -15.78 7.62
C ARG A 152 -9.83 -15.92 7.58
N ARG A 153 -10.50 -15.35 6.58
CA ARG A 153 -11.97 -15.35 6.46
C ARG A 153 -12.44 -16.70 5.95
N VAL A 154 -13.43 -17.35 6.56
CA VAL A 154 -13.86 -18.72 6.20
C VAL A 154 -15.36 -18.72 5.87
N GLY A 155 -15.75 -19.45 4.82
CA GLY A 155 -17.15 -19.53 4.37
C GLY A 155 -17.57 -18.34 3.51
N GLU A 156 -16.60 -17.58 3.00
CA GLU A 156 -16.81 -16.45 2.10
C GLU A 156 -16.21 -16.80 0.73
N PRO A 157 -17.03 -17.17 -0.28
CA PRO A 157 -16.54 -17.79 -1.52
C PRO A 157 -15.41 -17.05 -2.23
N PHE A 158 -15.47 -15.72 -2.28
CA PHE A 158 -14.39 -14.90 -2.82
C PHE A 158 -13.08 -15.09 -2.06
N TRP A 159 -13.10 -14.94 -0.73
CA TRP A 159 -11.90 -15.03 0.11
C TRP A 159 -11.36 -16.45 0.22
N ASP A 160 -12.25 -17.45 0.24
CA ASP A 160 -11.89 -18.86 0.13
C ASP A 160 -11.14 -19.15 -1.18
N ALA A 161 -11.66 -18.69 -2.31
CA ALA A 161 -11.00 -18.86 -3.60
C ALA A 161 -9.61 -18.19 -3.63
N ARG A 162 -9.48 -16.96 -3.09
CA ARG A 162 -8.20 -16.23 -3.07
C ARG A 162 -7.16 -16.87 -2.15
N ARG A 163 -7.56 -17.47 -1.02
CA ARG A 163 -6.66 -18.23 -0.14
C ARG A 163 -6.13 -19.51 -0.78
N HIS A 164 -6.87 -20.13 -1.71
CA HIS A 164 -6.46 -21.38 -2.34
C HIS A 164 -5.82 -21.18 -3.72
N ALA A 165 -5.96 -20.01 -4.34
CA ALA A 165 -5.39 -19.70 -5.65
C ALA A 165 -3.86 -19.90 -5.69
N PRO A 166 -3.30 -20.47 -6.77
CA PRO A 166 -1.86 -20.66 -6.91
C PRO A 166 -1.11 -19.33 -6.82
N VAL A 167 0.11 -19.40 -6.30
CA VAL A 167 1.02 -18.26 -6.17
C VAL A 167 2.27 -18.49 -7.03
N SER A 168 3.07 -17.45 -7.26
CA SER A 168 4.38 -17.61 -7.90
C SER A 168 5.33 -18.46 -7.04
N ASP A 169 6.34 -19.04 -7.68
CA ASP A 169 7.37 -19.79 -6.99
C ASP A 169 8.12 -18.89 -5.99
N GLU A 170 8.36 -17.63 -6.35
CA GLU A 170 9.04 -16.68 -5.44
C GLU A 170 8.20 -16.33 -4.21
N LEU A 171 6.88 -16.18 -4.35
CA LEU A 171 6.00 -15.97 -3.19
C LEU A 171 5.91 -17.25 -2.34
N ALA A 172 5.81 -18.42 -2.97
CA ALA A 172 5.79 -19.71 -2.28
C ALA A 172 7.07 -19.91 -1.44
N GLU A 173 8.24 -19.59 -2.01
CA GLU A 173 9.52 -19.67 -1.32
C GLU A 173 9.57 -18.71 -0.12
N LYS A 174 9.21 -17.43 -0.28
CA LYS A 174 9.17 -16.46 0.82
C LYS A 174 8.24 -16.93 1.95
N LEU A 175 7.06 -17.45 1.61
CA LEU A 175 6.12 -18.01 2.59
C LEU A 175 6.71 -19.22 3.32
N ALA A 176 7.38 -20.13 2.61
CA ALA A 176 8.00 -21.31 3.20
C ALA A 176 9.16 -20.93 4.15
N LEU A 177 10.01 -19.98 3.75
CA LEU A 177 11.11 -19.45 4.56
C LEU A 177 10.57 -18.81 5.84
N PHE A 178 9.56 -17.94 5.72
CA PHE A 178 8.95 -17.29 6.88
C PHE A 178 8.28 -18.31 7.81
N ALA A 179 7.47 -19.23 7.28
CA ALA A 179 6.80 -20.24 8.07
C ALA A 179 7.78 -21.20 8.79
N SER A 180 9.02 -21.34 8.30
CA SER A 180 10.03 -22.18 8.94
C SER A 180 10.55 -21.58 10.25
N HIS A 181 11.16 -20.38 10.18
CA HIS A 181 11.91 -19.75 11.28
C HIS A 181 11.80 -18.21 11.29
N GLY A 182 10.77 -17.66 10.66
CA GLY A 182 10.54 -16.21 10.57
C GLY A 182 11.52 -15.48 9.65
N ARG A 183 12.17 -16.21 8.73
CA ARG A 183 13.14 -15.63 7.79
C ARG A 183 12.43 -14.91 6.66
N ILE A 184 12.86 -13.69 6.41
CA ILE A 184 12.41 -12.87 5.28
C ILE A 184 13.65 -12.53 4.48
N HIS A 185 13.61 -12.81 3.18
CA HIS A 185 14.67 -12.47 2.26
C HIS A 185 14.15 -11.45 1.25
N ARG A 186 14.75 -10.25 1.27
CA ARG A 186 14.58 -9.24 0.23
C ARG A 186 15.61 -9.50 -0.86
N PHE A 187 15.15 -9.72 -2.09
CA PHE A 187 16.02 -10.00 -3.22
C PHE A 187 16.24 -8.73 -4.05
N ALA A 188 17.51 -8.36 -4.27
CA ALA A 188 17.89 -7.18 -5.05
C ALA A 188 17.12 -5.91 -4.61
N ASP A 189 16.66 -5.12 -5.57
CA ASP A 189 15.99 -3.82 -5.34
C ASP A 189 14.47 -3.95 -5.23
N GLU A 190 13.97 -5.02 -4.60
CA GLU A 190 12.55 -5.18 -4.30
C GLU A 190 11.98 -3.94 -3.57
N LEU A 191 10.83 -3.44 -4.03
CA LEU A 191 10.17 -2.26 -3.45
C LEU A 191 9.87 -2.44 -1.96
N PHE A 192 9.29 -3.59 -1.59
CA PHE A 192 8.89 -3.87 -0.22
C PHE A 192 10.06 -4.45 0.58
N THR A 193 10.37 -3.81 1.70
CA THR A 193 11.43 -4.22 2.60
C THR A 193 11.02 -5.40 3.48
N GLU A 194 11.99 -5.98 4.17
CA GLU A 194 11.79 -7.06 5.13
C GLU A 194 10.77 -6.67 6.21
N THR A 195 10.79 -5.42 6.66
CA THR A 195 9.80 -4.88 7.62
C THR A 195 8.39 -4.89 7.04
N GLY A 196 8.21 -4.53 5.78
CA GLY A 196 6.89 -4.56 5.12
C GLY A 196 6.32 -5.97 5.04
N TRP A 197 7.14 -6.93 4.61
CA TRP A 197 6.76 -8.35 4.60
C TRP A 197 6.40 -8.85 6.00
N LEU A 198 7.21 -8.52 7.01
CA LEU A 198 6.96 -8.92 8.40
C LEU A 198 5.62 -8.40 8.90
N GLN A 199 5.34 -7.11 8.68
CA GLN A 199 4.12 -6.45 9.12
C GLN A 199 2.87 -7.08 8.49
N VAL A 200 2.87 -7.38 7.19
CA VAL A 200 1.72 -8.00 6.52
C VAL A 200 1.57 -9.46 6.95
N MET A 201 2.65 -10.24 6.96
CA MET A 201 2.60 -11.65 7.34
C MET A 201 2.08 -11.83 8.77
N VAL A 202 2.73 -11.20 9.75
CA VAL A 202 2.33 -11.28 11.16
C VAL A 202 0.97 -10.62 11.38
N GLY A 203 0.72 -9.47 10.77
CA GLY A 203 -0.55 -8.75 10.88
C GLY A 203 -1.75 -9.54 10.35
N GLN A 204 -1.54 -10.44 9.39
CA GLN A 204 -2.56 -11.36 8.89
C GLN A 204 -2.55 -12.73 9.58
N GLY A 205 -1.73 -12.89 10.62
CA GLY A 205 -1.68 -14.08 11.46
C GLY A 205 -0.84 -15.23 10.90
N LEU A 206 -0.02 -14.99 9.88
CA LEU A 206 1.06 -15.92 9.54
C LEU A 206 2.12 -15.83 10.63
N MET A 207 2.38 -16.95 11.29
CA MET A 207 3.41 -17.06 12.32
C MET A 207 4.41 -18.15 11.96
N PRO A 208 5.71 -17.94 12.26
CA PRO A 208 6.70 -18.98 12.07
C PRO A 208 6.45 -20.15 13.01
N ARG A 209 6.70 -21.38 12.55
CA ARG A 209 6.56 -22.60 13.37
C ARG A 209 7.59 -22.67 14.49
N ARG A 210 8.75 -22.04 14.30
CA ARG A 210 9.85 -21.99 15.27
C ARG A 210 10.45 -20.59 15.31
N PRO A 211 10.94 -20.13 16.46
CA PRO A 211 11.75 -18.92 16.51
C PRO A 211 13.10 -19.15 15.83
N ASN A 212 13.76 -18.04 15.45
CA ASN A 212 15.17 -18.09 15.09
C ASN A 212 15.99 -18.49 16.34
N PRO A 213 16.91 -19.48 16.28
CA PRO A 213 17.73 -19.87 17.43
C PRO A 213 18.50 -18.72 18.08
N MET A 214 18.86 -17.67 17.33
CA MET A 214 19.51 -16.47 17.88
C MET A 214 18.61 -15.70 18.86
N ALA A 215 17.29 -15.84 18.75
CA ALA A 215 16.33 -15.21 19.66
C ALA A 215 16.16 -15.99 20.99
N LEU A 216 16.78 -17.16 21.13
CA LEU A 216 16.66 -18.00 22.34
C LEU A 216 17.68 -17.63 23.44
N GLY A 217 18.59 -16.69 23.17
CA GLY A 217 19.72 -16.36 24.05
C GLY A 217 19.42 -15.45 25.24
N GLY A 218 18.16 -15.07 25.49
CA GLY A 218 17.79 -14.20 26.61
C GLY A 218 16.32 -13.77 26.55
N ASP A 219 15.85 -13.09 27.60
CA ASP A 219 14.51 -12.49 27.62
C ASP A 219 14.52 -11.15 26.85
N PRO A 220 13.79 -11.02 25.72
CA PRO A 220 13.74 -9.77 24.96
C PRO A 220 12.80 -8.73 25.57
N MET A 221 11.99 -9.10 26.57
CA MET A 221 10.91 -8.24 27.09
C MET A 221 11.41 -6.89 27.63
N PRO A 222 12.52 -6.80 28.39
CA PRO A 222 13.03 -5.49 28.85
C PRO A 222 13.37 -4.53 27.70
N MET A 223 13.97 -5.05 26.62
CA MET A 223 14.27 -4.25 25.42
C MET A 223 12.97 -3.80 24.72
N ILE A 224 12.00 -4.71 24.58
CA ILE A 224 10.70 -4.40 23.96
C ILE A 224 9.96 -3.32 24.77
N GLU A 225 9.99 -3.41 26.09
CA GLU A 225 9.37 -2.42 26.97
C GLU A 225 10.03 -1.05 26.89
N ASP A 226 11.36 -1.00 26.78
CA ASP A 226 12.09 0.26 26.56
C ASP A 226 11.72 0.89 25.21
N VAL A 227 11.73 0.10 24.13
CA VAL A 227 11.28 0.56 22.80
C VAL A 227 9.84 1.08 22.86
N ARG A 228 8.93 0.37 23.53
CA ARG A 228 7.54 0.80 23.71
C ARG A 228 7.45 2.14 24.44
N ARG A 229 8.24 2.33 25.51
CA ARG A 229 8.28 3.58 26.28
C ARG A 229 8.79 4.74 25.42
N VAL A 230 9.88 4.55 24.68
CA VAL A 230 10.45 5.58 23.81
C VAL A 230 9.46 5.97 22.70
N LEU A 231 8.84 4.99 22.03
CA LEU A 231 7.84 5.26 20.99
C LEU A 231 6.60 5.98 21.53
N ALA A 232 6.11 5.59 22.72
CA ALA A 232 4.98 6.25 23.35
C ALA A 232 5.29 7.72 23.71
N ALA A 233 6.46 7.99 24.29
CA ALA A 233 6.89 9.34 24.61
C ALA A 233 7.04 10.21 23.35
N ALA A 234 7.65 9.67 22.29
CA ALA A 234 7.79 10.37 21.01
C ALA A 234 6.42 10.69 20.39
N ALA A 235 5.49 9.73 20.36
CA ALA A 235 4.14 9.94 19.83
C ALA A 235 3.34 10.98 20.62
N GLN A 236 3.46 10.99 21.96
CA GLN A 236 2.81 11.99 22.82
C GLN A 236 3.34 13.40 22.62
N ALA A 237 4.63 13.54 22.29
CA ALA A 237 5.26 14.83 22.04
C ALA A 237 4.93 15.42 20.65
N MET A 238 4.39 14.61 19.72
CA MET A 238 4.05 15.07 18.37
C MET A 238 2.72 15.85 18.34
N PRO A 239 2.60 16.89 17.50
CA PRO A 239 1.32 17.53 17.26
C PRO A 239 0.34 16.57 16.57
N THR A 240 -0.97 16.83 16.69
CA THR A 240 -1.94 16.13 15.86
C THR A 240 -1.69 16.42 14.38
N HIS A 241 -2.16 15.53 13.51
CA HIS A 241 -2.04 15.72 12.06
C HIS A 241 -2.70 17.03 11.61
N GLU A 242 -3.85 17.41 12.17
CA GLU A 242 -4.50 18.67 11.85
C GLU A 242 -3.69 19.88 12.29
N ALA A 243 -3.12 19.85 13.50
CA ALA A 243 -2.31 20.95 14.02
C ALA A 243 -1.05 21.15 13.17
N PHE A 244 -0.42 20.07 12.72
CA PHE A 244 0.74 20.14 11.83
C PHE A 244 0.36 20.75 10.47
N ILE A 245 -0.73 20.28 9.84
CA ILE A 245 -1.21 20.82 8.55
C ILE A 245 -1.52 22.31 8.66
N ALA A 246 -2.28 22.70 9.69
CA ALA A 246 -2.70 24.07 9.90
C ALA A 246 -1.51 25.04 10.00
N ARG A 247 -0.40 24.58 10.60
CA ARG A 247 0.81 25.39 10.79
C ARG A 247 1.70 25.44 9.54
N HIS A 248 1.79 24.35 8.78
CA HIS A 248 2.88 24.19 7.80
C HIS A 248 2.44 24.14 6.34
N CYS A 249 1.26 23.60 6.04
CA CYS A 249 0.91 23.26 4.66
C CYS A 249 -0.60 23.30 4.37
N ARG A 250 -1.32 24.22 5.03
CA ARG A 250 -2.76 24.41 4.81
C ARG A 250 -3.04 24.75 3.35
N ALA A 251 -3.87 23.94 2.71
CA ALA A 251 -4.33 24.14 1.34
C ALA A 251 -5.36 25.27 1.27
N PRO A 252 -5.36 26.09 0.21
CA PRO A 252 -6.44 27.02 -0.07
C PRO A 252 -7.80 26.31 -0.14
N GLY A 253 -8.83 26.88 0.49
CA GLY A 253 -10.19 26.31 0.50
C GLY A 253 -10.44 25.18 1.51
N ALA A 254 -9.43 24.77 2.30
CA ALA A 254 -9.66 23.86 3.42
C ALA A 254 -10.42 24.55 4.57
N ALA A 255 -11.46 23.89 5.10
CA ALA A 255 -12.19 24.34 6.29
C ALA A 255 -11.24 24.62 7.46
N ALA A 256 -11.61 25.53 8.37
CA ALA A 256 -10.78 25.84 9.52
C ALA A 256 -10.63 24.59 10.40
N LEU A 257 -9.39 24.11 10.57
CA LEU A 257 -9.07 23.01 11.47
C LEU A 257 -9.08 23.54 12.91
N SER A 258 -9.78 22.85 13.82
CA SER A 258 -9.79 23.21 15.25
C SER A 258 -8.40 23.01 15.84
N LEU A 259 -7.77 24.08 16.34
CA LEU A 259 -6.44 24.07 16.95
C LEU A 259 -6.45 23.70 18.44
N SER A 260 -7.46 22.97 18.91
CA SER A 260 -7.73 22.80 20.35
C SER A 260 -6.68 22.00 21.16
N ASN A 261 -5.58 21.54 20.56
CA ASN A 261 -4.50 20.81 21.24
C ASN A 261 -3.09 21.31 20.87
N VAL A 262 -2.91 22.61 20.64
CA VAL A 262 -1.54 23.18 20.54
C VAL A 262 -1.00 23.40 21.95
N ASN A 263 -0.22 22.44 22.47
CA ASN A 263 0.70 22.78 23.56
C ASN A 263 1.72 23.78 22.99
N PRO A 264 1.87 24.98 23.58
CA PRO A 264 2.92 25.90 23.15
C PRO A 264 4.28 25.22 23.34
N PRO A 265 5.27 25.47 22.46
CA PRO A 265 6.60 24.94 22.65
C PRO A 265 7.11 25.40 24.01
N SER A 266 7.45 24.45 24.88
CA SER A 266 8.14 24.75 26.14
C SER A 266 9.42 25.52 25.80
N GLY A 267 9.51 26.73 26.35
CA GLY A 267 10.61 27.65 26.11
C GLY A 267 11.97 27.00 26.29
N THR A 268 12.89 27.34 25.40
CA THR A 268 14.31 27.04 25.53
C THR A 268 14.83 27.73 26.80
N PRO A 269 15.40 27.02 27.79
CA PRO A 269 16.14 27.70 28.84
C PRO A 269 17.46 28.22 28.25
N ALA A 270 17.79 29.46 28.62
CA ALA A 270 19.06 30.11 28.37
C ALA A 270 20.23 29.43 29.09
#